data_AF-A0A834JYJ6-F1
#
_entry.id   AF-A0A834JYJ6-F1
#
_cell.length_a   1.000
_cell.length_b   1.000
_cell.length_c   1.000
_cell.angle_alpha   90.00
_cell.angle_beta   90.00
_cell.angle_gamma   90.00
#
_symmetry.space_group_name_H-M   'P 1'
#
loop_
_entity.id
_entity.type
_entity.pdbx_description
1 polymer ?
#
loop_
_entity_poly.entity_id
_entity_poly.type
_entity_poly.pdbx_seq_one_letter_code
_entity_poly.pdbx_strand_id
1 'polypeptide(L)'
;MSVSINTIDSLDYCYFPITKSRIKLQIKANHDARISLRTHLGDDSNVYEIILGGWGNTMSAIKRNNVEPDVAEAETIDICGDNCDIWIQ
;
A
#
# COMPACT_ATOMS: atom_id res chain seq x y z
N MET A 1 -12.74 12.92 9.58
CA MET A 1 -13.16 11.54 9.88
C MET A 1 -11.98 10.64 9.59
N SER A 2 -11.58 9.84 10.57
CA SER A 2 -10.67 8.72 10.40
C SER A 2 -11.51 7.45 10.31
N VAL A 3 -11.19 6.57 9.37
CA VAL A 3 -11.81 5.25 9.23
C VAL A 3 -10.76 4.23 9.62
N SER A 4 -11.13 3.31 10.52
CA SER A 4 -10.28 2.17 10.90
C SER A 4 -10.80 0.92 10.21
N ILE A 5 -9.90 0.23 9.53
CA ILE A 5 -10.21 -0.96 8.73
C ILE A 5 -9.28 -2.07 9.20
N ASN A 6 -9.85 -3.22 9.53
CA ASN A 6 -9.08 -4.44 9.79
C ASN A 6 -9.29 -5.37 8.59
N THR A 7 -8.21 -5.84 8.00
CA THR A 7 -8.22 -6.82 6.93
C THR A 7 -7.79 -8.17 7.47
N ILE A 8 -8.26 -9.25 6.85
CA ILE A 8 -7.68 -10.58 7.07
C ILE A 8 -6.33 -10.68 6.34
N ASP A 9 -5.53 -11.66 6.72
CA ASP A 9 -4.29 -11.99 6.00
C ASP A 9 -4.64 -12.63 4.64
N SER A 10 -4.72 -11.79 3.61
CA SER A 10 -5.08 -12.17 2.24
C SER A 10 -4.59 -11.12 1.24
N LEU A 11 -4.54 -11.48 -0.04
CA LEU A 11 -4.22 -10.56 -1.14
C LEU A 11 -5.45 -9.76 -1.62
N ASP A 12 -6.60 -9.94 -0.98
CA ASP A 12 -7.82 -9.24 -1.34
C ASP A 12 -7.83 -7.81 -0.79
N TYR A 13 -8.19 -6.86 -1.65
CA TYR A 13 -8.22 -5.44 -1.31
C TYR A 13 -9.62 -4.96 -0.93
N CYS A 14 -9.70 -4.13 0.11
CA CYS A 14 -10.89 -3.35 0.43
C CYS A 14 -10.81 -1.96 -0.20
N TYR A 15 -11.71 -1.65 -1.13
CA TYR A 15 -11.69 -0.39 -1.88
C TYR A 15 -12.64 0.66 -1.32
N PHE A 16 -12.16 1.89 -1.21
CA PHE A 16 -12.93 3.06 -0.78
C PHE A 16 -12.75 4.18 -1.81
N PRO A 17 -13.83 4.87 -2.22
CA PRO A 17 -13.71 6.03 -3.09
C PRO A 17 -13.01 7.16 -2.34
N ILE A 18 -12.01 7.77 -2.99
CA ILE A 18 -11.29 8.93 -2.50
C ILE A 18 -11.58 10.13 -3.39
N THR A 19 -11.84 11.29 -2.80
CA THR A 19 -12.03 12.56 -3.53
C THR A 19 -10.93 13.57 -3.25
N LYS A 20 -9.98 13.23 -2.36
CA LYS A 20 -8.89 14.09 -1.93
C LYS A 20 -7.60 13.70 -2.64
N SER A 21 -6.74 14.68 -2.90
CA SER A 21 -5.39 14.48 -3.43
C SER A 21 -4.37 14.02 -2.39
N ARG A 22 -4.73 14.08 -1.09
CA ARG A 22 -3.83 13.70 0.01
C ARG A 22 -4.51 12.73 0.95
N ILE A 23 -3.78 11.68 1.31
CA ILE A 23 -4.24 10.64 2.23
C ILE A 23 -3.17 10.46 3.30
N LYS A 24 -3.60 10.46 4.57
CA LYS A 24 -2.76 10.04 5.69
C LYS A 24 -3.26 8.67 6.15
N LEU A 25 -2.34 7.72 6.26
CA LEU A 25 -2.61 6.36 6.70
C LEU A 25 -1.76 6.07 7.93
N GLN A 26 -2.35 5.34 8.87
CA GLN A 26 -1.64 4.74 10.00
C GLN A 26 -1.84 3.24 9.89
N ILE A 27 -0.75 2.51 9.74
CA ILE A 27 -0.75 1.11 9.35
C ILE A 27 -0.11 0.29 10.45
N LYS A 28 -0.73 -0.83 10.79
CA LYS A 28 -0.15 -1.84 11.68
C LYS A 28 -0.27 -3.20 11.03
N ALA A 29 0.87 -3.80 10.70
CA ALA A 29 0.97 -5.11 10.04
C ALA A 29 2.21 -5.84 10.56
N ASN A 30 2.21 -7.18 10.54
CA ASN A 30 3.33 -7.97 11.06
C ASN A 30 4.47 -8.16 10.04
N HIS A 31 4.15 -8.17 8.75
CA HIS A 31 5.09 -8.50 7.68
C HIS A 31 5.10 -7.39 6.64
N ASP A 32 4.06 -7.34 5.81
CA ASP A 32 3.89 -6.34 4.78
C ASP A 32 2.51 -5.66 4.88
N ALA A 33 2.45 -4.45 4.32
CA ALA A 33 1.21 -3.75 4.07
C ALA A 33 1.17 -3.31 2.62
N ARG A 34 0.02 -3.52 1.97
CA ARG A 34 -0.15 -3.18 0.56
C ARG A 34 -1.27 -2.19 0.37
N ILE A 35 -1.00 -1.15 -0.40
CA ILE A 35 -1.96 -0.09 -0.71
C ILE A 35 -2.09 -0.01 -2.23
N SER A 36 -3.30 -0.24 -2.71
CA SER A 36 -3.61 -0.11 -4.14
C SER A 36 -4.31 1.21 -4.41
N LEU A 37 -3.67 2.06 -5.21
CA LEU A 37 -4.27 3.28 -5.76
C LEU A 37 -4.68 3.01 -7.19
N ARG A 38 -5.97 3.09 -7.47
CA ARG A 38 -6.53 2.77 -8.78
C ARG A 38 -7.48 3.85 -9.27
N THR A 39 -7.55 4.04 -10.57
CA THR A 39 -8.48 4.99 -11.20
C THR A 39 -9.93 4.50 -11.24
N HIS A 40 -10.15 3.18 -11.34
CA HIS A 40 -11.47 2.56 -11.31
C HIS A 40 -11.38 1.08 -10.89
N LEU A 41 -12.51 0.40 -10.73
CA LEU A 41 -12.60 -1.05 -10.54
C LEU A 41 -12.69 -1.70 -11.93
N GLY A 42 -11.68 -2.45 -12.32
CA GLY A 42 -11.57 -3.06 -13.65
C GLY A 42 -10.13 -3.47 -13.96
N ASP A 43 -9.96 -4.46 -14.82
CA ASP A 43 -8.64 -5.01 -15.19
C ASP A 43 -7.81 -4.03 -16.02
N ASP A 44 -8.44 -3.05 -16.65
CA ASP A 44 -7.82 -1.96 -17.43
C ASP A 44 -7.48 -0.72 -16.59
N SER A 45 -7.70 -0.77 -15.27
CA SER A 45 -7.36 0.36 -14.40
C SER A 45 -5.86 0.59 -14.37
N ASN A 46 -5.46 1.87 -14.39
CA ASN A 46 -4.12 2.23 -13.96
C ASN A 46 -4.01 2.02 -12.45
N VAL A 47 -3.01 1.26 -12.02
CA VAL A 47 -2.78 0.87 -10.64
C VAL A 47 -1.35 1.24 -10.24
N TYR A 48 -1.25 1.95 -9.12
CA TYR A 48 -0.03 1.96 -8.33
C TYR A 48 -0.23 1.07 -7.12
N GLU A 49 0.65 0.09 -6.95
CA GLU A 49 0.71 -0.74 -5.76
C GLU A 49 1.90 -0.30 -4.92
N ILE A 50 1.64 0.11 -3.69
CA ILE A 50 2.67 0.46 -2.71
C ILE A 50 2.77 -0.71 -1.75
N ILE A 51 3.93 -1.37 -1.73
CA ILE A 51 4.26 -2.46 -0.82
C ILE A 51 5.20 -1.88 0.23
N LEU A 52 4.80 -1.97 1.50
CA LEU A 52 5.62 -1.63 2.65
C LEU A 52 6.00 -2.90 3.39
N GLY A 53 7.26 -3.04 3.80
CA GLY A 53 7.71 -4.23 4.53
C GLY A 53 7.65 -5.53 3.71
N GLY A 54 7.76 -5.43 2.38
CA GLY A 54 7.96 -6.60 1.52
C GLY A 54 9.28 -7.33 1.85
N TRP A 55 9.46 -8.50 1.22
CA TRP A 55 10.65 -9.35 1.39
C TRP A 55 10.98 -9.66 2.86
N GLY A 56 9.96 -9.94 3.65
CA GLY A 56 10.11 -10.23 5.08
C GLY A 56 10.40 -8.98 5.91
N ASN A 57 9.69 -7.88 5.65
CA ASN A 57 9.84 -6.61 6.34
C ASN A 57 11.21 -5.94 6.16
N THR A 58 11.80 -6.08 4.97
CA THR A 58 13.14 -5.55 4.67
C THR A 58 13.15 -4.49 3.58
N MET A 59 12.14 -4.48 2.70
CA MET A 59 12.09 -3.56 1.56
C MET A 59 10.68 -3.02 1.33
N SER A 60 10.60 -1.85 0.71
CA SER A 60 9.38 -1.26 0.20
C SER A 60 9.52 -1.01 -1.29
N ALA A 61 8.42 -1.15 -2.02
CA ALA A 61 8.39 -0.98 -3.47
C ALA A 61 7.13 -0.25 -3.91
N ILE A 62 7.24 0.49 -5.02
CA ILE A 62 6.11 1.05 -5.74
C ILE A 62 6.07 0.41 -7.11
N LYS A 63 5.03 -0.38 -7.37
CA LYS A 63 4.79 -1.03 -8.67
C LYS A 63 3.76 -0.24 -9.46
N ARG A 64 3.87 -0.27 -10.79
CA ARG A 64 2.84 0.28 -11.68
C ARG A 64 2.34 -0.82 -12.61
N ASN A 65 1.04 -1.11 -12.54
CA ASN A 65 0.37 -2.13 -13.35
C ASN A 65 1.07 -3.51 -13.35
N ASN A 66 1.80 -3.86 -12.28
CA ASN A 66 2.63 -5.07 -12.19
C ASN A 66 3.63 -5.23 -13.36
N VAL A 67 4.13 -4.12 -13.88
CA VAL A 67 5.15 -4.09 -14.93
C VAL A 67 6.53 -3.84 -14.31
N GLU A 68 7.50 -4.64 -14.75
CA GLU A 68 8.91 -4.47 -14.40
C GLU A 68 9.61 -3.46 -15.33
N PRO A 69 10.59 -2.68 -14.83
CA PRO A 69 11.02 -2.62 -13.44
C PRO A 69 10.02 -1.87 -12.55
N ASP A 70 10.10 -2.11 -11.25
CA ASP A 70 9.39 -1.31 -10.24
C ASP A 70 9.71 0.19 -10.38
N VAL A 71 8.71 1.03 -10.08
CA VAL A 71 8.83 2.50 -10.18
C VAL A 71 9.84 3.04 -9.19
N ALA A 72 9.86 2.45 -7.98
CA ALA A 72 10.80 2.76 -6.93
C ALA A 72 10.93 1.56 -6.00
N GLU A 73 12.13 1.38 -5.45
CA GLU A 73 12.43 0.41 -4.41
C GLU A 73 13.33 1.08 -3.36
N ALA A 74 13.16 0.70 -2.10
CA ALA A 74 14.00 1.15 -1.01
C ALA A 74 14.09 0.10 0.09
N GLU A 75 15.24 0.02 0.76
CA GLU A 75 15.36 -0.77 2.00
C GLU A 75 14.58 -0.08 3.13
N THR A 76 13.72 -0.84 3.79
CA THR A 76 12.86 -0.39 4.88
C THR A 76 12.75 -1.48 5.93
N ILE A 77 13.87 -1.78 6.58
CA ILE A 77 13.97 -2.84 7.60
C ILE A 77 13.08 -2.50 8.79
N ASP A 78 12.23 -3.45 9.17
CA ASP A 78 11.34 -3.37 10.33
C ASP A 78 10.38 -2.15 10.29
N ILE A 79 9.97 -1.73 9.08
CA ILE A 79 9.02 -0.63 8.91
C ILE A 79 7.60 -1.02 9.36
N CYS A 80 7.25 -2.29 9.21
CA CYS A 80 6.04 -2.89 9.76
C CYS A 80 6.29 -3.47 11.16
N GLY A 81 5.23 -3.59 11.96
CA GLY A 81 5.25 -4.10 13.33
C GLY A 81 4.32 -3.27 14.21
N ASP A 82 4.84 -2.13 14.67
CA ASP A 82 4.04 -1.09 15.33
C ASP A 82 3.34 -0.19 14.30
N ASN A 83 2.84 0.96 14.76
CA ASN A 83 2.16 1.92 13.90
C ASN A 83 3.15 2.62 12.96
N CYS A 84 3.01 2.39 11.66
CA CYS A 84 3.69 3.11 10.59
C CYS A 84 2.78 4.23 10.06
N ASP A 85 3.19 5.48 10.20
CA ASP A 85 2.47 6.64 9.65
C ASP A 85 3.04 7.00 8.27
N ILE A 86 2.16 7.08 7.26
CA ILE A 86 2.53 7.50 5.91
C ILE A 86 1.57 8.56 5.37
N TRP A 87 2.06 9.37 4.43
CA TRP A 87 1.25 10.27 3.64
C TRP A 87 1.49 10.07 2.14
N ILE A 88 0.42 10.15 1.37
CA ILE A 88 0.44 10.09 -0.10
C ILE A 88 -0.07 11.43 -0.62
N GLN A 89 0.59 12.02 -1.62
CA GLN A 89 0.26 13.33 -2.22
C GLN A 89 0.60 13.40 -3.71
#